data_AF-A0A7S2P981-F1
#
_entry.id   AF-A0A7S2P981-F1
#
_cell.length_a   1.000
_cell.length_b   1.000
_cell.length_c   1.000
_cell.angle_alpha   90.00
_cell.angle_beta   90.00
_cell.angle_gamma   90.00
#
_symmetry.space_group_name_H-M   'P 1'
#
loop_
_entity.id
_entity.type
_entity.pdbx_description
1 polymer ?
#
loop_
_entity_poly.entity_id
_entity_poly.type
_entity_poly.pdbx_seq_one_letter_code
_entity_poly.pdbx_strand_id
1 'polypeptide(L)'
;FDEDGNLDCDRLTECYWPGMRFEAVGNGYCNREGCYNHEVCGFDGGDCCAHTCDDTNSTYACGSGGYQCKEVCAEKEVKICRVCFNGIRDEADPDQLPELFGDGEEENNNNNRRRLRNQ
;
A
#
# COMPACT_ATOMS: atom_id res chain seq x y z
N PHE A 1 -22.75 5.42 19.54
CA PHE A 1 -23.90 4.52 19.38
C PHE A 1 -25.00 5.26 18.64
N ASP A 2 -25.70 4.58 17.74
CA ASP A 2 -26.89 5.10 17.06
C ASP A 2 -28.09 5.21 18.03
N GLU A 3 -29.25 5.61 17.51
CA GLU A 3 -30.48 5.74 18.29
C GLU A 3 -31.02 4.41 18.83
N ASP A 4 -30.58 3.29 18.23
CA ASP A 4 -30.95 1.93 18.60
C ASP A 4 -29.91 1.28 19.54
N GLY A 5 -28.82 1.98 19.88
CA GLY A 5 -27.76 1.49 20.75
C GLY A 5 -26.71 0.62 20.06
N ASN A 6 -26.66 0.59 18.72
CA ASN A 6 -25.60 -0.08 17.97
C ASN A 6 -24.37 0.81 17.85
N LEU A 7 -23.19 0.18 17.75
CA LEU A 7 -21.94 0.88 17.54
C LEU A 7 -21.91 1.46 16.12
N ASP A 8 -21.95 2.79 16.02
CA ASP A 8 -21.85 3.54 14.79
C ASP A 8 -20.45 4.18 14.72
N CYS A 9 -19.61 3.64 13.85
CA CYS A 9 -18.21 4.04 13.72
C CYS A 9 -18.04 5.43 13.10
N ASP A 10 -18.98 5.87 12.25
CA ASP A 10 -18.95 7.19 11.60
C ASP A 10 -19.23 8.33 12.59
N ARG A 11 -19.81 7.99 13.75
CA ARG A 11 -20.10 8.93 14.84
C ARG A 11 -19.00 9.00 15.90
N LEU A 12 -17.98 8.15 15.82
CA LEU A 12 -16.84 8.20 16.72
C LEU A 12 -15.92 9.35 16.28
N THR A 13 -15.43 10.10 17.26
CA THR A 13 -14.45 11.18 17.03
C THR A 13 -13.03 10.79 17.47
N GLU A 14 -12.91 9.63 18.12
CA GLU A 14 -11.69 9.03 18.61
C GLU A 14 -11.81 7.51 18.49
N CYS A 15 -10.68 6.82 18.43
CA CYS A 15 -10.63 5.36 18.44
C CYS A 15 -10.93 4.83 19.85
N TYR A 16 -12.20 4.96 20.25
CA TYR A 16 -12.68 4.53 21.56
C TYR A 16 -14.18 4.23 21.53
N TRP A 17 -14.57 3.11 22.14
CA TRP A 17 -15.95 2.81 22.48
C TRP A 17 -16.01 1.88 23.70
N PRO A 18 -17.12 1.84 24.45
CA PRO A 18 -17.31 0.88 25.52
C PRO A 18 -17.11 -0.57 25.05
N GLY A 19 -16.17 -1.28 25.68
CA GLY A 19 -15.83 -2.66 25.32
C GLY A 19 -14.71 -2.80 24.28
N MET A 20 -14.18 -1.69 23.76
CA MET A 20 -12.93 -1.68 23.01
C MET A 20 -11.76 -2.19 23.87
N ARG A 21 -10.79 -2.85 23.23
CA ARG A 21 -9.48 -3.24 23.74
C ARG A 21 -8.43 -2.37 23.06
N PHE A 22 -7.69 -1.60 23.83
CA PHE A 22 -6.68 -0.70 23.25
C PHE A 22 -5.52 -1.47 22.63
N GLU A 23 -5.19 -2.64 23.16
CA GLU A 23 -4.10 -3.52 22.70
C GLU A 23 -4.43 -4.26 21.39
N ALA A 24 -5.66 -4.11 20.89
CA ALA A 24 -6.02 -4.62 19.57
C ALA A 24 -5.46 -3.72 18.45
N VAL A 25 -5.36 -2.41 18.69
CA VAL A 25 -4.91 -1.44 17.68
C VAL A 25 -3.40 -1.49 17.52
N GLY A 26 -2.92 -1.64 16.28
CA GLY A 26 -1.49 -1.58 15.96
C GLY A 26 -0.68 -2.74 16.55
N ASN A 27 -1.31 -3.89 16.72
CA ASN A 27 -0.68 -5.09 17.25
C ASN A 27 -0.20 -6.06 16.14
N GLY A 28 -0.36 -5.71 14.87
CA GLY A 28 0.03 -6.50 13.69
C GLY A 28 -1.05 -7.49 13.21
N TYR A 29 -2.16 -7.63 13.94
CA TYR A 29 -3.28 -8.49 13.57
C TYR A 29 -4.47 -7.64 13.14
N CYS A 30 -4.90 -7.76 11.89
CA CYS A 30 -6.07 -7.03 11.39
C CYS A 30 -7.40 -7.45 12.09
N ASN A 31 -7.85 -6.64 13.04
CA ASN A 31 -9.12 -6.73 13.75
C ASN A 31 -10.22 -6.02 12.94
N ARG A 32 -11.27 -6.76 12.61
CA ARG A 32 -12.32 -6.31 11.66
C ARG A 32 -13.65 -6.04 12.36
N GLU A 33 -13.78 -6.53 13.57
CA GLU A 33 -14.91 -6.36 14.45
C GLU A 33 -14.98 -4.95 15.04
N GLY A 34 -16.19 -4.52 15.38
CA GLY A 34 -16.40 -3.16 15.88
C GLY A 34 -15.88 -2.10 14.91
N CYS A 35 -15.12 -1.14 15.44
CA CYS A 35 -14.59 -0.02 14.67
C CYS A 35 -13.06 -0.05 14.51
N TYR A 36 -12.38 -1.18 14.77
CA TYR A 36 -10.93 -1.27 14.64
C TYR A 36 -10.47 -0.97 13.21
N ASN A 37 -10.93 -1.75 12.22
CA ASN A 37 -10.69 -1.50 10.80
C ASN A 37 -11.61 -0.39 10.23
N HIS A 38 -11.57 0.78 10.86
CA HIS A 38 -12.25 2.01 10.46
C HIS A 38 -11.25 3.18 10.52
N GLU A 39 -11.51 4.25 9.76
CA GLU A 39 -10.61 5.42 9.68
C GLU A 39 -10.37 6.12 11.01
N VAL A 40 -11.36 6.12 11.91
CA VAL A 40 -11.27 6.70 13.26
C VAL A 40 -10.20 6.01 14.12
N CYS A 41 -9.90 4.75 13.80
CA CYS A 41 -8.87 3.92 14.42
C CYS A 41 -7.63 3.74 13.54
N GLY A 42 -7.51 4.49 12.45
CA GLY A 42 -6.40 4.36 11.50
C GLY A 42 -6.33 2.98 10.87
N PHE A 43 -7.47 2.33 10.60
CA PHE A 43 -7.54 0.99 10.03
C PHE A 43 -6.78 -0.04 10.87
N ASP A 44 -7.16 -0.09 12.14
CA ASP A 44 -6.57 -0.93 13.18
C ASP A 44 -5.11 -0.58 13.47
N GLY A 45 -4.82 0.71 13.59
CA GLY A 45 -3.44 1.19 13.79
C GLY A 45 -2.53 0.91 12.58
N GLY A 46 -3.10 0.62 11.42
CA GLY A 46 -2.40 0.25 10.20
C GLY A 46 -2.31 -1.24 9.93
N ASP A 47 -2.77 -2.12 10.85
CA ASP A 47 -2.60 -3.57 10.75
C ASP A 47 -3.35 -4.20 9.58
N CYS A 48 -4.45 -3.58 9.16
CA CYS A 48 -5.29 -4.08 8.08
C CYS A 48 -4.79 -3.75 6.68
N CYS A 49 -3.73 -2.95 6.53
CA CYS A 49 -3.11 -2.59 5.26
C CYS A 49 -1.61 -2.92 5.29
N ALA A 50 -1.14 -3.69 4.31
CA ALA A 50 0.25 -4.17 4.28
C ALA A 50 1.30 -3.05 4.26
N HIS A 51 0.94 -1.88 3.72
CA HIS A 51 1.85 -0.74 3.57
C HIS A 51 1.93 0.17 4.79
N THR A 52 0.97 0.08 5.72
CA THR A 52 0.95 0.86 6.96
C THR A 52 1.27 0.03 8.19
N CYS A 53 1.22 -1.29 8.08
CA CYS A 53 1.46 -2.16 9.22
C CYS A 53 2.91 -2.06 9.72
N ASP A 54 3.07 -1.72 11.00
CA ASP A 54 4.37 -1.61 11.65
C ASP A 54 4.80 -2.95 12.25
N ASP A 55 5.58 -3.72 11.50
CA ASP A 55 6.21 -4.96 11.94
C ASP A 55 7.06 -4.78 13.22
N THR A 56 7.68 -3.61 13.39
CA THR A 56 8.73 -3.42 14.40
C THR A 56 8.22 -3.27 15.82
N ASN A 57 6.99 -2.78 15.98
CA ASN A 57 6.34 -2.58 17.28
C ASN A 57 5.05 -3.39 17.43
N SER A 58 4.88 -4.46 16.66
CA SER A 58 3.70 -5.31 16.70
C SER A 58 3.86 -6.52 17.62
N THR A 59 2.73 -7.00 18.16
CA THR A 59 2.67 -8.26 18.91
C THR A 59 2.60 -9.48 17.99
N TYR A 60 1.98 -9.31 16.82
CA TYR A 60 1.79 -10.30 15.78
C TYR A 60 2.55 -9.90 14.52
N ALA A 61 2.91 -10.88 13.68
CA ALA A 61 3.45 -10.56 12.37
C ALA A 61 2.40 -9.82 11.53
N CYS A 62 2.81 -8.78 10.81
CA CYS A 62 1.90 -8.00 9.99
C CYS A 62 1.04 -8.88 9.06
N GLY A 63 -0.28 -8.67 9.13
CA GLY A 63 -1.24 -9.45 8.36
C GLY A 63 -1.51 -10.84 8.94
N SER A 64 -1.23 -11.10 10.23
CA SER A 64 -1.58 -12.36 10.90
C SER A 64 -3.10 -12.65 10.86
N GLY A 65 -3.92 -11.60 10.80
CA GLY A 65 -5.37 -11.69 10.57
C GLY A 65 -5.78 -11.63 9.11
N GLY A 66 -4.84 -11.61 8.17
CA GLY A 66 -5.01 -11.25 6.76
C GLY A 66 -5.21 -9.74 6.55
N TYR A 67 -4.81 -9.21 5.40
CA TYR A 67 -5.06 -7.81 5.06
C TYR A 67 -6.49 -7.57 4.57
N GLN A 68 -7.08 -6.46 4.98
CA GLN A 68 -8.35 -5.97 4.48
C GLN A 68 -8.32 -4.44 4.48
N CYS A 69 -7.58 -3.89 3.53
CA CYS A 69 -7.37 -2.47 3.48
C CYS A 69 -8.66 -1.76 3.08
N LYS A 70 -9.15 -0.87 3.95
CA LYS A 70 -10.31 0.01 3.72
C LYS A 70 -9.92 1.47 3.64
N GLU A 71 -8.63 1.77 3.68
CA GLU A 71 -8.12 3.13 3.63
C GLU A 71 -8.67 3.86 2.41
N VAL A 72 -9.56 4.82 2.66
CA VAL A 72 -10.06 5.73 1.64
C VAL A 72 -8.98 6.77 1.42
N CYS A 73 -8.40 6.77 0.22
CA CYS A 73 -7.42 7.75 -0.22
C CYS A 73 -8.04 9.15 -0.17
N ALA A 74 -7.88 9.84 0.96
CA ALA A 74 -8.35 11.21 1.15
C ALA A 74 -7.38 12.18 0.48
N GLU A 75 -7.49 12.29 -0.83
CA GLU A 75 -6.81 13.32 -1.60
C GLU A 75 -7.87 14.11 -2.35
N LYS A 76 -8.32 15.22 -1.79
CA LYS A 76 -9.20 16.12 -2.56
C LYS A 76 -8.44 16.82 -3.69
N GLU A 77 -7.09 16.80 -3.71
CA GLU A 77 -6.30 17.43 -4.79
C GLU A 77 -4.99 16.74 -5.25
N VAL A 78 -4.45 15.68 -4.62
CA VAL A 78 -3.32 14.93 -5.21
C VAL A 78 -3.75 13.50 -5.55
N LYS A 79 -3.98 13.19 -6.82
CA LYS A 79 -4.30 11.83 -7.27
C LYS A 79 -3.09 10.89 -7.15
N ILE A 80 -2.67 10.56 -5.94
CA ILE A 80 -1.78 9.43 -5.67
C ILE A 80 -2.60 8.36 -4.98
N CYS A 81 -3.26 7.53 -5.79
CA CYS A 81 -3.78 6.26 -5.32
C CYS A 81 -2.62 5.27 -5.19
N ARG A 82 -2.01 5.15 -4.01
CA ARG A 82 -1.25 3.94 -3.68
C ARG A 82 -2.24 2.91 -3.17
N VAL A 83 -2.82 2.16 -4.11
CA VAL A 83 -3.66 0.99 -3.83
C VAL A 83 -2.77 -0.14 -3.32
N CYS A 84 -3.21 -0.90 -2.31
CA CYS A 84 -2.61 -2.20 -2.00
C CYS A 84 -3.34 -3.35 -2.72
N PHE A 85 -2.62 -3.97 -3.66
CA PHE A 85 -2.96 -5.17 -4.45
C PHE A 85 -3.40 -6.36 -3.58
N ASN A 86 -4.37 -7.21 -3.97
CA ASN A 86 -4.45 -7.95 -5.23
C ASN A 86 -5.73 -7.73 -6.06
N GLY A 87 -5.62 -6.86 -7.05
CA GLY A 87 -6.38 -6.93 -8.30
C GLY A 87 -5.55 -6.20 -9.35
N ILE A 88 -4.66 -6.92 -10.02
CA ILE A 88 -3.49 -6.36 -10.75
C ILE A 88 -3.88 -5.28 -11.78
N ARG A 89 -3.18 -4.13 -11.90
CA ARG A 89 -2.06 -3.79 -12.86
C ARG A 89 -1.51 -2.37 -12.54
N ASP A 90 -0.22 -2.21 -12.28
CA ASP A 90 0.91 -1.92 -13.20
C ASP A 90 1.27 -0.40 -13.18
N GLU A 91 2.57 -0.10 -13.17
CA GLU A 91 3.28 1.19 -13.25
C GLU A 91 3.19 2.21 -12.07
N ALA A 92 4.04 2.00 -11.07
CA ALA A 92 4.84 3.09 -10.48
C ALA A 92 6.17 2.55 -9.92
N ASP A 93 6.91 1.82 -10.75
CA ASP A 93 8.36 1.73 -10.60
C ASP A 93 8.96 2.96 -11.32
N PRO A 94 9.56 3.94 -10.60
CA PRO A 94 10.21 5.07 -11.24
C PRO A 94 11.48 4.70 -12.03
N ASP A 95 11.96 3.44 -11.99
CA ASP A 95 13.22 3.01 -12.65
C ASP A 95 13.04 2.22 -13.96
N GLN A 96 11.85 2.14 -14.56
CA GLN A 96 11.61 1.41 -15.82
C GLN A 96 10.92 2.27 -16.91
N LEU A 97 11.49 3.42 -17.26
CA LEU A 97 11.17 4.10 -18.53
C LEU A 97 11.92 3.41 -19.69
N PRO A 98 11.22 2.86 -20.71
CA PRO A 98 11.86 2.39 -21.93
C PRO A 98 12.13 3.60 -22.84
N GLU A 99 13.39 4.02 -22.97
CA GLU A 99 13.76 4.95 -24.03
C GLU A 99 13.79 4.23 -25.38
N LEU A 100 12.70 4.36 -26.15
CA LEU A 100 12.65 3.92 -27.55
C LEU A 100 12.27 5.11 -28.46
N PHE A 101 13.28 5.84 -28.95
CA PHE A 101 13.68 5.88 -30.37
C PHE A 101 14.16 7.25 -30.90
N GLY A 102 15.31 7.20 -31.58
CA GLY A 102 15.86 8.18 -32.55
C GLY A 102 16.76 9.22 -31.89
N ASP A 103 18.06 9.31 -32.16
CA ASP A 103 18.65 9.41 -33.50
C ASP A 103 19.98 8.65 -33.58
N GLY A 104 20.23 8.01 -34.73
CA GLY A 104 21.43 7.22 -34.96
C GLY A 104 22.69 8.06 -35.02
N GLU A 105 23.77 7.51 -34.46
CA GLU A 105 25.14 7.61 -34.96
C GLU A 105 25.95 6.53 -34.24
N GLU A 106 26.02 5.34 -34.84
CA GLU A 106 26.87 4.24 -34.38
C GLU A 106 28.31 4.54 -34.83
N GLU A 107 29.08 5.21 -33.98
CA GLU A 107 30.53 5.20 -34.09
C GLU A 107 31.21 4.76 -32.79
N ASN A 108 31.97 3.68 -32.96
CA ASN A 108 33.24 3.38 -32.30
C ASN A 108 33.20 2.43 -31.09
N ASN A 109 33.33 1.13 -31.35
CA ASN A 109 34.43 0.43 -30.70
C ASN A 109 35.04 -0.72 -31.53
N ASN A 110 36.37 -0.68 -31.59
CA ASN A 110 37.25 -1.65 -32.20
C ASN A 110 37.08 -3.02 -31.55
N ASN A 111 36.79 -4.06 -32.35
CA ASN A 111 37.71 -5.19 -32.59
C ASN A 111 36.99 -6.38 -33.23
N ASN A 112 36.85 -6.38 -34.55
CA ASN A 112 37.19 -7.57 -35.33
C ASN A 112 37.46 -7.22 -36.80
N ARG A 113 38.74 -6.97 -37.09
CA ARG A 113 39.27 -6.88 -38.44
C ARG A 113 39.08 -8.22 -39.16
N ARG A 114 38.12 -8.31 -40.08
CA ARG A 114 38.29 -9.05 -41.34
C ARG A 114 37.61 -8.29 -42.47
N ARG A 115 38.36 -7.33 -43.04
CA ARG A 115 38.12 -6.79 -44.38
C ARG A 115 38.17 -7.95 -45.37
N LEU A 116 37.06 -8.26 -46.02
CA LEU A 116 37.09 -8.97 -47.30
C LEU A 116 37.58 -7.98 -48.36
N ARG A 117 38.84 -8.15 -48.75
CA ARG A 117 39.44 -7.59 -49.95
C ARG A 117 39.77 -8.79 -50.84
N ASN A 118 39.35 -8.67 -52.09
CA ASN A 118 39.74 -9.45 -53.29
C ASN A 118 39.03 -10.79 -53.56
N GLN A 119 38.47 -10.80 -54.79
CA GLN A 119 38.01 -11.89 -55.66
C GLN A 119 36.62 -12.46 -55.38
#